data_AF-A0A1J8PTG4-F1
#
_entry.id   AF-A0A1J8PTG4-F1
#
_cell.length_a   1.000
_cell.length_b   1.000
_cell.length_c   1.000
_cell.angle_alpha   90.00
_cell.angle_beta   90.00
_cell.angle_gamma   90.00
#
_symmetry.space_group_name_H-M   'P 1'
#
loop_
_entity.id
_entity.type
_entity.pdbx_description
1 polymer ?
#
loop_
_entity_poly.entity_id
_entity_poly.type
_entity_poly.pdbx_seq_one_letter_code
_entity_poly.pdbx_strand_id
1 'polypeptide(L)'
;MLADAKSGVFLGLKGRPVSGMGGAGPVYRVKETQEWILKKTEGGYTISQVVVTGMEAYWFEDGDTIQTTYGPKHTWVFQPVPDISMT
;
A
#
# COMPACT_ATOMS: atom_id res chain seq x y z
N MET A 1 -3.54 2.78 10.18
CA MET A 1 -2.08 2.63 9.98
C MET A 1 -1.81 1.21 9.52
N LEU A 2 -1.10 1.01 8.41
CA LEU A 2 -0.75 -0.33 7.89
C LEU A 2 0.73 -0.55 8.17
N ALA A 3 1.02 -1.56 8.99
CA ALA A 3 2.37 -1.89 9.40
C ALA A 3 2.57 -3.40 9.36
N ASP A 4 3.81 -3.82 9.10
CA ASP A 4 4.23 -5.19 9.27
C ASP A 4 4.13 -5.55 10.76
N ALA A 5 3.24 -6.49 11.10
CA ALA A 5 2.92 -6.81 12.49
C ALA A 5 4.12 -7.35 13.30
N LYS A 6 5.15 -7.89 12.63
CA LYS A 6 6.34 -8.45 13.30
C LYS A 6 7.38 -7.38 13.60
N SER A 7 7.58 -6.47 12.66
CA SER A 7 8.65 -5.46 12.74
C SER A 7 8.16 -4.08 13.18
N GLY A 8 6.85 -3.83 13.15
CA GLY A 8 6.25 -2.52 13.40
C GLY A 8 6.53 -1.49 12.31
N VAL A 9 7.19 -1.88 11.21
CA VAL A 9 7.59 -0.99 10.11
C VAL A 9 6.41 -0.74 9.18
N PHE A 10 6.26 0.50 8.70
CA PHE A 10 5.16 0.89 7.83
C PHE A 10 5.34 0.40 6.41
N LEU A 11 4.23 0.29 5.68
CA LEU A 11 4.22 -0.03 4.26
C LEU A 11 3.85 1.20 3.44
N GLY A 12 4.61 1.46 2.36
CA GLY A 12 4.29 2.50 1.39
C GLY A 12 5.46 2.85 0.48
N LEU A 13 5.39 4.01 -0.16
CA LEU A 13 6.39 4.46 -1.13
C LEU A 13 7.61 5.10 -0.44
N LYS A 14 8.81 4.97 -1.05
CA LYS A 14 9.99 5.73 -0.59
C LYS A 14 9.75 7.22 -0.85
N GLY A 15 10.00 8.07 0.15
CA GLY A 15 9.63 9.49 0.21
C GLY A 15 10.13 10.45 -0.89
N ARG A 16 10.75 9.94 -1.96
CA ARG A 16 10.90 10.66 -3.22
C ARG A 16 10.59 9.69 -4.36
N PRO A 17 9.53 9.91 -5.17
CA PRO A 17 9.38 9.19 -6.41
C PRO A 17 10.65 9.46 -7.22
N VAL A 18 11.34 8.39 -7.64
CA VAL A 18 12.50 8.52 -8.51
C VAL A 18 12.00 9.18 -9.79
N SER A 19 12.44 10.41 -10.05
CA SER A 19 12.09 11.18 -11.25
C SER A 19 12.45 10.35 -12.48
N GLY A 20 11.45 9.67 -13.05
CA GLY A 20 11.64 8.68 -14.11
C GLY A 20 10.55 7.61 -14.10
N MET A 21 10.01 7.27 -12.93
CA MET A 21 8.82 6.43 -12.78
C MET A 21 7.78 7.26 -12.04
N GLY A 22 6.88 7.91 -12.78
CA GLY A 22 5.79 8.64 -12.15
C GLY A 22 5.01 7.67 -11.26
N GLY A 23 5.18 7.74 -9.94
CA GLY A 23 4.38 7.16 -8.84
C GLY A 23 3.94 5.69 -8.88
N ALA A 24 4.21 4.96 -9.96
CA ALA A 24 4.06 3.52 -10.10
C ALA A 24 5.39 2.85 -9.75
N GLY A 25 5.41 2.06 -8.69
CA GLY A 25 6.61 1.37 -8.23
C GLY A 25 6.35 0.52 -7.00
N PRO A 26 7.40 -0.09 -6.42
CA PRO A 26 7.21 -1.07 -5.37
C PRO A 26 6.69 -0.43 -4.09
N VAL A 27 5.85 -1.14 -3.37
CA VAL A 27 5.51 -0.85 -1.98
C VAL A 27 6.63 -1.39 -1.10
N TYR A 28 7.26 -0.52 -0.33
CA TYR A 28 8.39 -0.85 0.52
C TYR A 28 8.00 -0.85 2.00
N ARG A 29 8.83 -1.52 2.80
CA ARG A 29 8.92 -1.25 4.24
C ARG A 29 9.64 0.09 4.44
N VAL A 30 8.99 1.03 5.11
CA VAL A 30 9.48 2.40 5.34
C VAL A 30 9.39 2.78 6.81
N LYS A 31 10.31 3.63 7.29
CA LYS A 31 10.39 4.02 8.70
C LYS A 31 9.37 5.11 9.04
N GLU A 32 9.02 5.92 8.06
CA GLU A 32 8.10 7.04 8.19
C GLU A 32 6.66 6.58 8.00
N THR A 33 5.74 7.14 8.80
CA THR A 33 4.30 6.92 8.63
C THR A 33 3.87 7.31 7.21
N GLN A 34 3.05 6.47 6.59
CA GLN A 34 2.50 6.69 5.26
C GLN A 34 0.99 6.85 5.34
N GLU A 35 0.47 7.81 4.58
CA GLU A 35 -0.96 7.99 4.38
C GLU A 35 -1.42 7.14 3.18
N TRP A 36 -2.53 6.45 3.36
CA TRP A 36 -3.15 5.61 2.34
C TRP A 36 -4.66 5.71 2.43
N ILE A 37 -5.31 5.40 1.33
CA ILE A 37 -6.75 5.39 1.18
C ILE A 37 -7.20 3.94 1.05
N LEU A 38 -8.16 3.54 1.88
CA LEU A 38 -8.84 2.26 1.79
C LEU A 38 -10.29 2.53 1.43
N LYS A 39 -10.72 2.03 0.28
CA LYS A 39 -12.07 2.26 -0.24
C LYS A 39 -12.79 0.93 -0.43
N LYS A 40 -13.98 0.81 0.15
CA LYS A 40 -14.82 -0.39 0.04
C LYS A 40 -15.31 -0.60 -1.40
N THR A 41 -15.31 -1.84 -1.85
CA THR A 41 -15.91 -2.31 -3.10
C THR A 41 -16.95 -3.39 -2.81
N GLU A 42 -17.62 -3.90 -3.85
CA GLU A 42 -18.57 -5.01 -3.73
C GLU A 42 -17.90 -6.28 -3.17
N GLY A 43 -16.66 -6.56 -3.57
CA GLY A 43 -15.92 -7.78 -3.22
C GLY A 43 -14.84 -7.63 -2.15
N GLY A 44 -14.65 -6.43 -1.58
CA GLY A 44 -13.57 -6.17 -0.63
C GLY A 44 -13.20 -4.70 -0.58
N TYR A 45 -11.93 -4.39 -0.81
CA TYR A 45 -11.40 -3.04 -0.71
C TYR A 45 -10.33 -2.76 -1.77
N THR A 46 -10.19 -1.50 -2.18
CA THR A 46 -9.01 -1.01 -2.90
C THR A 46 -8.08 -0.30 -1.93
N ILE A 47 -6.78 -0.48 -2.12
CA ILE A 47 -5.73 0.27 -1.40
C ILE A 47 -5.05 1.20 -2.39
N SER A 48 -4.79 2.43 -1.96
CA SER A 48 -4.13 3.44 -2.78
C SER A 48 -3.37 4.46 -1.95
N GLN A 49 -2.46 5.18 -2.61
CA GLN A 49 -1.67 6.25 -2.00
C GLN A 49 -1.61 7.45 -2.94
N VAL A 50 -1.74 8.67 -2.41
CA VAL A 50 -1.53 9.91 -3.17
C VAL A 50 -0.03 10.13 -3.29
N VAL A 51 0.46 10.23 -4.52
CA VAL A 51 1.88 10.49 -4.81
C VAL A 51 2.14 11.99 -5.00
N VAL A 52 3.42 12.38 -5.07
CA VAL A 52 3.85 13.80 -5.17
C VAL A 52 3.19 14.57 -6.34
N THR A 53 2.73 13.88 -7.38
CA THR A 53 2.00 14.49 -8.51
C THR A 53 0.52 14.78 -8.21
N GLY A 54 0.03 14.50 -7.00
CA GLY A 54 -1.38 14.60 -6.62
C GLY A 54 -2.26 13.47 -7.16
N MET A 55 -1.68 12.52 -7.89
CA MET A 55 -2.39 11.37 -8.45
C MET A 55 -2.47 10.23 -7.43
N GLU A 56 -3.58 9.50 -7.47
CA GLU A 56 -3.78 8.29 -6.67
C GLU A 56 -3.19 7.08 -7.40
N ALA A 57 -2.24 6.39 -6.77
CA ALA A 57 -1.67 5.14 -7.27
C ALA A 57 -2.24 3.96 -6.48
N TYR A 58 -2.84 3.00 -7.17
CA TYR A 58 -3.49 1.82 -6.61
C TYR A 58 -2.52 0.68 -6.44
N TRP A 59 -2.63 -0.04 -5.33
CA TRP A 59 -1.79 -1.21 -5.05
C TRP A 59 -2.28 -2.43 -5.82
N PHE A 60 -1.35 -3.18 -6.38
CA PHE A 60 -1.61 -4.46 -7.05
C PHE A 60 -0.48 -5.46 -6.77
N GLU A 61 -0.80 -6.74 -6.91
CA GLU A 61 0.17 -7.85 -6.79
C GLU A 61 0.92 -8.04 -8.11
N ASP A 62 2.25 -8.13 -8.02
CA ASP A 62 3.15 -8.45 -9.14
C ASP A 62 4.18 -9.49 -8.67
N GLY A 63 3.86 -10.76 -8.92
CA GLY A 63 4.60 -11.91 -8.39
C GLY A 63 4.65 -11.86 -6.85
N ASP A 64 5.85 -11.94 -6.30
CA ASP A 64 6.08 -11.91 -4.84
C ASP A 64 6.11 -10.49 -4.25
N THR A 65 5.75 -9.46 -5.04
CA THR A 65 5.83 -8.06 -4.63
C THR A 65 4.50 -7.34 -4.76
N ILE A 66 4.34 -6.27 -3.99
CA ILE A 66 3.23 -5.33 -4.18
C ILE A 66 3.80 -4.10 -4.89
N GLN A 67 3.12 -3.70 -5.96
CA GLN A 67 3.47 -2.56 -6.79
C GLN A 67 2.31 -1.55 -6.78
N THR A 68 2.57 -0.33 -7.23
CA THR A 68 1.55 0.69 -7.47
C THR A 68 1.34 0.95 -8.95
N THR A 69 0.10 1.21 -9.34
CA THR A 69 -0.28 1.54 -10.72
C THR A 69 -1.29 2.69 -10.74
N TYR A 70 -1.25 3.51 -11.78
CA TYR A 70 -2.32 4.48 -12.07
C TYR A 70 -3.48 3.88 -12.88
N GLY A 71 -3.36 2.61 -13.24
CA GLY A 71 -4.31 1.89 -14.07
C GLY A 71 -5.46 1.29 -13.26
N PRO A 72 -5.83 0.03 -13.54
CA PRO A 72 -6.97 -0.62 -12.90
C PRO A 72 -6.87 -0.67 -11.38
N LYS A 73 -8.03 -0.60 -10.73
CA LYS A 73 -8.16 -0.80 -9.28
C LYS A 73 -8.22 -2.29 -9.00
N HIS A 74 -7.46 -2.73 -8.00
CA HIS A 74 -7.41 -4.13 -7.59
C HIS A 74 -8.14 -4.30 -6.26
N THR A 75 -8.88 -5.40 -6.14
CA THR A 75 -9.68 -5.70 -4.95
C THR A 75 -8.91 -6.63 -4.03
N TRP A 76 -8.79 -6.21 -2.77
CA TRP A 76 -8.15 -6.91 -1.67
C TRP A 76 -9.21 -7.35 -0.67
N VAL A 77 -9.05 -8.56 -0.13
CA VAL A 77 -9.90 -9.10 0.94
C VAL A 77 -9.09 -9.12 2.23
N PHE A 78 -9.59 -8.47 3.27
CA PHE A 78 -8.96 -8.47 4.58
C PHE A 78 -9.68 -9.43 5.50
N GLN A 79 -8.92 -10.33 6.13
CA GLN A 79 -9.42 -11.21 7.18
C GLN A 79 -8.90 -10.70 8.53
N PRO A 80 -9.78 -10.42 9.50
CA PRO A 80 -9.35 -10.15 10.86
C PRO A 80 -8.60 -11.36 11.40
N VAL A 81 -7.38 -11.14 11.88
CA VAL A 81 -6.62 -12.14 12.62
C VAL A 81 -6.61 -11.77 14.10
N PRO A 82 -6.62 -12.74 15.04
CA PRO A 82 -6.47 -12.45 16.46
C PRO A 82 -5.19 -11.63 16.71
N ASP A 83 -5.26 -10.70 17.64
CA ASP A 83 -4.11 -9.88 18.02
C ASP A 83 -3.02 -10.77 18.65
N ILE A 84 -1.90 -10.90 17.94
CA ILE A 84 -0.73 -11.68 18.36
C ILE A 84 0.16 -10.93 19.37
N SER A 85 -0.18 -9.70 19.76
CA SER A 85 0.55 -8.94 20.77
C SER A 85 0.24 -9.36 22.22
N MET A 86 -0.65 -10.35 22.43
CA MET A 86 -1.02 -10.88 23.75
C MET A 86 -0.38 -12.24 24.12
N THR A 87 0.64 -12.69 23.41
CA THR A 87 1.46 -13.88 23.76
C THR A 87 2.92 -13.51 23.91
#